data_AF-A0A936IP18-F1
#
_entry.id   AF-A0A936IP18-F1
#
_cell.length_a   1.000
_cell.length_b   1.000
_cell.length_c   1.000
_cell.angle_alpha   90.00
_cell.angle_beta   90.00
_cell.angle_gamma   90.00
#
_symmetry.space_group_name_H-M   'P 1'
#
loop_
_entity.id
_entity.type
_entity.pdbx_description
1 polymer ?
#
loop_
_entity_poly.entity_id
_entity_poly.type
_entity_poly.pdbx_seq_one_letter_code
_entity_poly.pdbx_strand_id
1 'polypeptide(L)' 'IALATARLPLFAIGGITADNLPALIEAGCTRIAVSSAILGAASPTGAAHALRRLPP' A
#
# COMPACT_ATOMS: atom_id res chain seq x y z
N ILE A 1 -13.14 -7.46 -25.48
CA ILE A 1 -13.41 -7.69 -24.04
C ILE A 1 -13.57 -6.32 -23.39
N ALA A 2 -14.80 -5.90 -23.08
CA ALA A 2 -15.09 -4.57 -22.55
C ALA A 2 -14.89 -4.55 -21.03
N LEU A 3 -13.77 -3.97 -20.58
CA LEU A 3 -13.43 -3.70 -19.18
C LEU A 3 -13.85 -2.29 -18.71
N ALA A 4 -14.53 -1.52 -19.57
CA ALA A 4 -14.66 -0.06 -19.43
C ALA A 4 -15.48 0.43 -18.22
N THR A 5 -16.20 -0.44 -17.51
CA THR A 5 -17.08 -0.07 -16.38
C THR A 5 -16.83 -0.85 -15.09
N ALA A 6 -15.99 -1.90 -15.13
CA ALA A 6 -15.68 -2.68 -13.94
C ALA A 6 -14.56 -1.99 -13.14
N ARG A 7 -14.87 -1.50 -11.93
CA ARG A 7 -13.84 -1.02 -10.99
C ARG A 7 -13.13 -2.22 -10.38
N LEU A 8 -12.16 -2.77 -11.11
CA LEU A 8 -11.31 -3.82 -10.60
C LEU A 8 -10.56 -3.33 -9.35
N PRO A 9 -10.41 -4.18 -8.32
CA PRO A 9 -9.60 -3.86 -7.18
C PRO A 9 -8.14 -3.53 -7.57
N LEU A 10 -7.74 -2.27 -7.46
CA LEU A 10 -6.34 -1.84 -7.57
C LEU A 10 -5.61 -2.01 -6.24
N PHE A 11 -4.39 -2.56 -6.31
CA PHE A 11 -3.42 -2.64 -5.22
C PHE A 11 -2.05 -2.19 -5.76
N ALA A 12 -1.40 -1.25 -5.09
CA ALA A 12 -0.01 -0.93 -5.38
C ALA A 12 0.92 -1.98 -4.76
N ILE A 13 1.98 -2.38 -5.45
CA ILE A 13 2.94 -3.39 -4.98
C ILE A 13 4.35 -3.06 -5.48
N GLY A 14 5.35 -3.41 -4.67
CA GLY A 14 6.78 -3.30 -5.01
C GLY A 14 7.47 -2.16 -4.27
N GLY A 15 8.40 -2.50 -3.37
CA GLY A 15 9.26 -1.52 -2.69
C GLY A 15 8.53 -0.45 -1.86
N ILE A 16 7.30 -0.69 -1.43
CA ILE A 16 6.50 0.29 -0.68
C ILE A 16 7.00 0.37 0.76
N THR A 17 7.22 1.59 1.23
CA THR A 17 7.65 1.94 2.60
C THR A 17 6.76 3.06 3.15
N ALA A 18 6.93 3.42 4.41
CA ALA A 18 6.20 4.56 4.99
C ALA A 18 6.51 5.89 4.28
N ASP A 19 7.71 6.03 3.69
CA ASP A 19 8.18 7.26 3.07
C ASP A 19 7.54 7.53 1.70
N ASN A 20 7.27 6.47 0.93
CA ASN A 20 6.68 6.61 -0.42
C ASN A 20 5.17 6.38 -0.46
N LEU A 21 4.57 5.88 0.63
CA LEU A 21 3.14 5.64 0.73
C LEU A 21 2.27 6.90 0.53
N PRO A 22 2.62 8.10 1.05
CA PRO A 22 1.84 9.30 0.80
C PRO A 22 1.66 9.63 -0.69
N ALA A 23 2.70 9.48 -1.51
CA ALA A 23 2.62 9.74 -2.95
C ALA A 23 1.69 8.76 -3.68
N LEU A 24 1.63 7.49 -3.23
CA LEU A 24 0.71 6.50 -3.78
C LEU A 24 -0.74 6.86 -3.46
N ILE A 25 -0.97 7.38 -2.26
CA ILE A 25 -2.27 7.82 -1.78
C ILE A 25 -2.75 9.03 -2.59
N GLU A 26 -1.89 10.04 -2.78
CA GLU A 26 -2.16 11.20 -3.65
C GLU A 26 -2.46 10.78 -5.10
N ALA A 27 -1.83 9.71 -5.59
CA ALA A 27 -2.11 9.12 -6.90
C ALA A 27 -3.42 8.30 -6.96
N GLY A 28 -4.18 8.22 -5.86
CA GLY A 28 -5.47 7.53 -5.78
C GLY A 28 -5.38 6.05 -5.39
N CYS A 29 -4.22 5.57 -4.92
CA CYS A 29 -4.10 4.20 -4.42
C CYS A 29 -4.70 4.10 -3.02
N THR A 30 -5.71 3.23 -2.86
CA THR A 30 -6.38 2.99 -1.58
C THR A 30 -5.94 1.71 -0.89
N ARG A 31 -5.13 0.89 -1.56
CA ARG A 31 -4.65 -0.41 -1.05
C ARG A 31 -3.22 -0.68 -1.52
N ILE A 32 -2.45 -1.32 -0.66
CA ILE A 32 -1.06 -1.72 -0.93
C ILE A 32 -0.83 -3.18 -0.59
N ALA A 33 0.16 -3.79 -1.23
CA ALA A 33 0.72 -5.07 -0.87
C ALA A 33 2.22 -4.91 -0.57
N VAL A 34 2.63 -5.34 0.62
CA VAL A 34 3.99 -5.19 1.15
C VAL A 34 4.53 -6.52 1.65
N SER A 35 5.83 -6.74 1.46
CA SER A 35 6.55 -7.92 1.96
C SER A 35 7.76 -7.49 2.78
N SER A 36 8.81 -6.98 2.14
CA SER A 36 10.07 -6.59 2.79
C SER A 36 9.88 -5.58 3.93
N ALA A 37 8.98 -4.60 3.77
CA ALA A 37 8.68 -3.61 4.82
C ALA A 37 8.08 -4.21 6.11
N ILE A 38 7.45 -5.40 6.01
CA ILE A 38 6.89 -6.12 7.16
C ILE A 38 7.88 -7.20 7.64
N LEU A 39 8.35 -8.05 6.73
CA LEU A 39 9.21 -9.20 7.05
C LEU A 39 10.62 -8.79 7.50
N GLY A 40 11.11 -7.64 7.05
CA GLY A 40 12.40 -7.07 7.46
C GLY A 40 12.33 -6.16 8.69
N ALA A 41 11.14 -5.92 9.25
CA ALA A 41 10.99 -5.03 10.39
C ALA A 41 11.30 -5.75 11.71
N ALA A 42 11.94 -5.04 12.65
CA ALA A 42 12.16 -5.53 14.01
C ALA A 42 10.84 -5.85 14.74
N SER A 43 9.76 -5.16 14.40
CA SER A 43 8.39 -5.47 14.85
C SER A 43 7.45 -5.47 13.64
N PRO A 44 7.07 -6.64 13.12
CA PRO A 44 6.12 -6.74 12.00
C PRO A 44 4.78 -6.08 12.30
N THR A 45 4.27 -6.27 13.52
CA THR A 45 3.03 -5.62 13.99
C THR A 45 3.18 -4.10 14.04
N GLY A 46 4.30 -3.59 14.57
CA GLY A 46 4.60 -2.16 14.60
C GLY A 46 4.66 -1.53 13.19
N ALA A 47 5.32 -2.21 12.25
CA ALA A 47 5.40 -1.78 10.85
C ALA A 47 4.03 -1.79 10.17
N ALA A 48 3.23 -2.84 10.36
CA ALA A 48 1.87 -2.90 9.82
C ALA A 48 0.98 -1.78 10.36
N HIS A 49 1.06 -1.47 11.66
CA HIS A 49 0.33 -0.35 12.24
C HIS A 49 0.80 1.00 11.72
N ALA A 50 2.10 1.18 11.49
CA ALA A 50 2.64 2.41 10.93
C ALA A 50 2.09 2.67 9.52
N LEU A 51 2.12 1.67 8.64
CA LEU A 51 1.58 1.77 7.28
C LEU A 51 0.06 2.02 7.27
N ARG A 52 -0.69 1.42 8.21
CA ARG A 52 -2.16 1.56 8.28
C ARG A 52 -2.65 2.90 8.84
N ARG A 53 -1.82 3.61 9.62
CA ARG A 53 -2.20 4.89 10.24
C ARG A 53 -2.09 6.08 9.30
N LEU A 54 -1.46 5.92 8.14
CA LEU A 54 -1.35 7.00 7.17
C LEU A 54 -2.74 7.35 6.60
N PRO A 55 -3.11 8.64 6.58
CA PRO A 55 -4.40 9.07 6.05
C PRO A 55 -4.50 8.73 4.56
N PRO A 56 -5.71 8.40 4.05
CA PRO A 56 -5.98 8.19 2.64
C PRO A 56 -5.99 9.50 1.84
#